data_AF-A0A5M3XZJ4-F1
#
_entry.id   AF-A0A5M3XZJ4-F1
#
_cell.length_a   1.000
_cell.length_b   1.000
_cell.length_c   1.000
_cell.angle_alpha   90.00
_cell.angle_beta   90.00
_cell.angle_gamma   90.00
#
_symmetry.space_group_name_H-M   'P 1'
#
loop_
_entity.id
_entity.type
_entity.pdbx_description
1 polymer ?
#
loop_
_entity_poly.entity_id
_entity_poly.type
_entity_poly.pdbx_seq_one_letter_code
_entity_poly.pdbx_strand_id
1 'polypeptide(L)'
;MPLSAIRDVVKGAAMTNATKPYSWSAWLAPVSVNVVLGSVGVIPLAFVWMFLAQYPLAALGLTERDPTDNDGILPWLVLLGAVGLFFILWTVINKVTRRVTRLPNRSYWWVSVIISLTPFVFFAVFPDAWTALG
;
A
#
# COMPACT_ATOMS: atom_id res chain seq x y z
N MET A 1 -7.42 -4.20 -54.98
CA MET A 1 -7.77 -3.79 -53.60
C MET A 1 -6.55 -3.11 -53.00
N PRO A 2 -6.60 -1.80 -52.66
CA PRO A 2 -5.41 -1.08 -52.22
C PRO A 2 -5.03 -1.48 -50.79
N LEU A 3 -3.75 -1.76 -50.56
CA LEU A 3 -3.16 -2.14 -49.26
C LEU A 3 -3.43 -1.12 -48.14
N SER A 4 -3.72 0.13 -48.49
CA SER A 4 -4.13 1.18 -47.54
C SER A 4 -5.44 0.85 -46.83
N ALA A 5 -6.43 0.33 -47.55
CA ALA A 5 -7.73 0.00 -46.98
C ALA A 5 -7.65 -1.13 -45.95
N ILE A 6 -6.76 -2.11 -46.16
CA ILE A 6 -6.53 -3.20 -45.20
C ILE A 6 -5.87 -2.66 -43.93
N ARG A 7 -4.90 -1.74 -44.07
CA ARG A 7 -4.23 -1.10 -42.94
C ARG A 7 -5.19 -0.30 -42.06
N ASP A 8 -6.14 0.39 -42.68
CA ASP A 8 -7.12 1.23 -41.98
C ASP A 8 -8.18 0.38 -41.26
N VAL A 9 -8.59 -0.76 -41.84
CA VAL A 9 -9.45 -1.74 -41.16
C VAL A 9 -8.74 -2.40 -39.98
N VAL A 10 -7.46 -2.76 -40.12
CA VAL A 10 -6.67 -3.34 -39.02
C VAL A 10 -6.43 -2.31 -37.90
N LYS A 11 -6.15 -1.05 -38.25
CA LYS A 11 -6.04 0.04 -37.27
C LYS A 11 -7.37 0.33 -36.58
N GLY A 12 -8.48 0.34 -37.32
CA GLY A 12 -9.83 0.51 -36.79
C GLY A 12 -10.19 -0.61 -35.82
N ALA A 13 -9.94 -1.87 -36.19
CA ALA A 13 -10.17 -3.04 -35.34
C ALA A 13 -9.25 -3.08 -34.10
N ALA A 14 -8.02 -2.57 -34.22
CA ALA A 14 -7.11 -2.43 -33.08
C ALA A 14 -7.56 -1.32 -32.11
N MET A 15 -8.10 -0.21 -32.63
CA MET A 15 -8.64 0.88 -31.81
C MET A 15 -9.95 0.50 -31.11
N THR A 16 -10.83 -0.30 -31.73
CA THR A 16 -12.08 -0.77 -31.11
C THR A 16 -11.86 -1.79 -29.99
N ASN A 17 -10.74 -2.51 -29.99
CA ASN A 17 -10.39 -3.46 -28.92
C ASN A 17 -9.70 -2.78 -27.72
N ALA A 18 -9.24 -1.55 -27.88
CA ALA A 18 -8.62 -0.76 -26.83
C ALA A 18 -9.67 0.12 -26.14
N THR A 19 -10.48 -0.48 -25.25
CA THR A 19 -11.05 0.09 -24.01
C THR A 19 -12.39 -0.57 -23.70
N LYS A 20 -12.37 -1.78 -23.13
CA LYS A 20 -13.46 -2.15 -22.23
C LYS A 20 -13.12 -1.48 -20.88
N PRO A 21 -13.84 -0.43 -20.45
CA PRO A 21 -13.57 0.17 -19.15
C PRO A 21 -13.70 -0.92 -18.09
N TYR A 22 -12.74 -0.97 -17.16
CA TYR A 22 -12.80 -1.91 -16.05
C TYR A 22 -14.10 -1.68 -15.28
N SER A 23 -14.87 -2.75 -15.06
CA SER A 23 -16.05 -2.66 -14.21
C SER A 23 -15.63 -2.19 -12.82
N TRP A 24 -16.28 -1.16 -12.29
CA TRP A 24 -16.03 -0.66 -10.93
C TRP A 24 -16.08 -1.77 -9.87
N SER A 25 -16.91 -2.80 -10.09
CA SER A 25 -17.00 -3.97 -9.23
C SER A 25 -15.70 -4.77 -9.11
N ALA A 26 -14.80 -4.72 -10.10
CA ALA A 26 -13.49 -5.37 -10.04
C ALA A 26 -12.57 -4.78 -8.96
N TRP A 27 -12.86 -3.56 -8.48
CA TRP A 27 -12.12 -2.90 -7.41
C TRP A 27 -12.58 -3.28 -6.00
N LEU A 28 -13.78 -3.85 -5.85
CA LEU A 28 -14.31 -4.21 -4.53
C LEU A 28 -13.40 -5.19 -3.80
N ALA A 29 -12.96 -6.26 -4.47
CA ALA A 29 -12.07 -7.24 -3.86
C ALA A 29 -10.71 -6.64 -3.44
N PRO A 30 -9.96 -5.90 -4.29
CA PRO A 30 -8.74 -5.20 -3.90
C PRO A 30 -8.91 -4.22 -2.74
N VAL A 31 -9.99 -3.44 -2.73
CA VAL A 31 -10.27 -2.46 -1.68
C VAL A 31 -10.50 -3.19 -0.36
N SER A 32 -11.39 -4.19 -0.33
CA SER A 32 -11.66 -4.97 0.89
C SER A 32 -10.39 -5.63 1.43
N VAL A 33 -9.57 -6.23 0.56
CA VAL A 33 -8.29 -6.83 0.95
C VAL A 33 -7.36 -5.79 1.58
N ASN A 34 -7.21 -4.61 0.96
CA ASN A 34 -6.28 -3.60 1.48
C ASN A 34 -6.80 -2.86 2.72
N VAL A 35 -8.12 -2.80 2.94
CA VAL A 35 -8.70 -2.34 4.21
C VAL A 35 -8.32 -3.31 5.33
N VAL A 36 -8.55 -4.62 5.13
CA VAL A 36 -8.19 -5.65 6.13
C VAL A 36 -6.69 -5.64 6.41
N LEU A 37 -5.87 -5.65 5.36
CA LEU A 37 -4.41 -5.59 5.51
C LEU A 37 -3.95 -4.27 6.14
N GLY A 38 -4.62 -3.16 5.85
CA GLY A 38 -4.33 -1.85 6.45
C GLY A 38 -4.64 -1.84 7.94
N SER A 39 -5.76 -2.42 8.36
CA SER A 39 -6.12 -2.55 9.78
C SER A 39 -5.12 -3.40 10.55
N VAL A 40 -4.69 -4.54 9.98
CA VAL A 40 -3.59 -5.35 10.55
C VAL A 40 -2.26 -4.59 10.51
N GLY A 41 -2.07 -3.77 9.48
CA GLY A 41 -0.87 -2.99 9.23
C GLY A 41 -0.65 -1.79 10.14
N VAL A 42 -1.64 -1.39 10.96
CA VAL A 42 -1.52 -0.22 11.85
C VAL A 42 -0.31 -0.37 12.79
N ILE A 43 -0.16 -1.54 13.42
CA ILE A 43 0.94 -1.82 14.35
C ILE A 43 2.32 -1.81 13.66
N PRO A 44 2.56 -2.57 12.57
CA PRO A 44 3.87 -2.52 11.92
C PRO A 44 4.19 -1.14 11.34
N LEU A 45 3.20 -0.38 10.83
CA LEU A 45 3.40 1.00 10.39
C LEU A 45 3.76 1.94 11.54
N ALA A 46 3.16 1.76 12.72
CA ALA A 46 3.53 2.50 13.92
C ALA A 46 5.00 2.22 14.32
N PHE A 47 5.44 0.96 14.27
CA PHE A 47 6.86 0.64 14.51
C PHE A 47 7.81 1.29 13.51
N VAL A 48 7.44 1.33 12.22
CA VAL A 48 8.21 2.07 11.21
C VAL A 48 8.29 3.54 11.58
N TRP A 49 7.17 4.18 11.91
CA TRP A 49 7.14 5.59 12.29
C TRP A 49 8.00 5.87 13.52
N MET A 50 7.86 5.07 14.59
CA MET A 50 8.65 5.24 15.80
C MET A 50 10.15 5.09 15.52
N PHE A 51 10.55 4.07 14.76
CA PHE A 51 11.95 3.90 14.38
C PHE A 51 12.47 5.12 13.61
N LEU A 52 11.71 5.60 12.62
CA LEU A 52 12.08 6.77 11.84
C LEU A 52 12.23 8.01 12.73
N ALA A 53 11.28 8.25 13.63
CA ALA A 53 11.30 9.38 14.56
C ALA A 53 12.48 9.33 15.55
N GLN A 54 12.88 8.16 16.01
CA GLN A 54 13.93 8.02 17.03
C GLN A 54 15.36 7.98 16.47
N TYR A 55 15.51 7.61 15.19
CA TYR A 55 16.83 7.41 14.57
C TYR A 55 17.09 8.36 13.41
N PRO A 56 16.68 8.10 12.15
CA PRO A 56 17.08 8.93 11.03
C PRO A 56 16.51 10.34 11.10
N LEU A 57 15.25 10.51 11.51
CA LEU A 57 14.64 11.84 11.60
C LEU A 57 15.25 12.64 12.76
N ALA A 58 15.58 11.98 13.88
CA ALA A 58 16.28 12.62 14.99
C ALA A 58 17.72 13.02 14.63
N ALA A 59 18.43 12.16 13.89
CA ALA A 59 19.75 12.48 13.37
C ALA A 59 19.74 13.67 12.38
N LEU A 60 18.61 13.89 11.70
CA LEU A 60 18.38 15.04 10.84
C LEU A 60 17.87 16.29 11.59
N GLY A 61 17.62 16.19 12.91
CA GLY A 61 17.06 17.27 13.72
C GLY A 61 15.58 17.56 13.45
N LEU A 62 14.86 16.66 12.78
CA LEU A 62 13.42 16.79 12.50
C LEU A 62 12.55 16.33 13.67
N THR A 63 13.11 15.50 14.55
CA THR A 63 12.46 14.96 15.74
C THR A 63 13.47 14.92 16.88
N GLU A 64 12.99 14.78 18.10
CA GLU A 64 13.83 14.59 19.28
C GLU A 64 13.81 13.12 19.70
N ARG A 65 14.99 12.57 19.99
CA ARG A 65 15.13 11.19 20.46
C ARG A 65 14.69 11.12 21.92
N ASP A 66 13.90 10.11 22.26
CA ASP A 66 13.51 9.88 23.65
C ASP A 66 14.75 9.68 24.55
N PRO A 67 14.93 10.51 25.59
CA PRO A 67 16.08 10.41 26.49
C PRO A 67 16.09 9.14 27.34
N THR A 68 14.96 8.43 27.43
CA THR A 68 14.82 7.17 28.16
C THR A 68 15.14 5.93 27.33
N ASP A 69 15.32 6.07 26.01
CA ASP A 69 15.69 4.96 25.12
C ASP A 69 17.18 4.61 25.26
N ASN A 70 17.47 3.68 26.18
CA ASN A 70 18.83 3.23 26.53
C ASN A 70 19.19 1.83 25.99
N ASP A 71 18.27 1.15 25.30
CA ASP A 71 18.48 -0.22 24.79
C ASP A 71 19.23 -0.26 23.44
N GLY A 72 19.49 0.91 22.86
CA GLY A 72 20.19 1.05 21.58
C GLY A 72 19.37 0.50 20.40
N ILE A 73 20.03 0.29 19.26
CA ILE A 73 19.33 -0.05 17.99
C ILE A 73 18.98 -1.54 17.84
N LEU A 74 19.58 -2.44 18.62
CA LEU A 74 19.43 -3.88 18.43
C LEU A 74 17.97 -4.37 18.56
N PRO A 75 17.18 -3.98 19.58
CA PRO A 75 15.77 -4.37 19.66
C PRO A 75 14.95 -3.88 18.46
N TRP A 76 15.25 -2.67 17.98
CA TRP A 76 14.61 -2.10 16.79
C TRP A 76 14.85 -2.94 15.55
N LEU A 77 16.06 -3.47 15.32
CA LEU A 77 16.36 -4.31 14.17
C LEU A 77 15.56 -5.62 14.18
N VAL A 78 15.35 -6.22 15.35
CA VAL A 78 14.52 -7.42 15.50
C VAL A 78 13.05 -7.11 15.18
N LEU A 79 12.52 -6.02 15.73
CA LEU A 79 11.15 -5.57 15.45
C LEU A 79 10.96 -5.24 13.97
N LEU A 80 11.93 -4.56 13.34
CA LEU A 80 11.91 -4.25 11.92
C LEU A 80 11.96 -5.52 11.05
N GLY A 81 12.58 -6.60 11.52
CA GLY A 81 12.50 -7.91 10.87
C GLY A 81 11.06 -8.43 10.79
N ALA A 82 10.31 -8.36 11.89
CA ALA A 82 8.90 -8.75 11.92
C ALA A 82 8.02 -7.83 11.05
N VAL A 83 8.29 -6.53 11.07
CA VAL A 83 7.67 -5.55 10.17
C VAL A 83 7.96 -5.87 8.70
N GLY A 84 9.18 -6.28 8.38
CA GLY A 84 9.57 -6.72 7.04
C GLY A 84 8.73 -7.90 6.55
N LEU A 85 8.45 -8.88 7.41
CA LEU A 85 7.58 -10.01 7.09
C LEU A 85 6.16 -9.55 6.73
N PHE A 86 5.60 -8.58 7.46
CA PHE A 86 4.31 -7.99 7.11
C PHE A 86 4.33 -7.37 5.70
N PHE A 87 5.34 -6.57 5.36
CA PHE A 87 5.43 -5.96 4.02
C PHE A 87 5.62 -6.99 2.91
N ILE A 88 6.34 -8.08 3.18
CA ILE A 88 6.47 -9.20 2.24
C ILE A 88 5.10 -9.85 1.99
N LEU A 89 4.37 -10.17 3.06
CA LEU A 89 3.03 -10.76 2.96
C LEU A 89 2.05 -9.83 2.23
N TRP A 90 2.02 -8.54 2.60
CA TRP A 90 1.23 -7.52 1.94
C TRP A 90 1.52 -7.46 0.44
N THR A 91 2.80 -7.49 0.05
CA THR A 91 3.23 -7.45 -1.34
C THR A 91 2.82 -8.70 -2.11
N VAL A 92 2.96 -9.89 -1.50
CA VAL A 92 2.57 -11.17 -2.11
C VAL A 92 1.05 -11.23 -2.33
N ILE A 93 0.26 -10.88 -1.31
CA ILE A 93 -1.20 -10.85 -1.39
C ILE A 93 -1.63 -9.89 -2.49
N ASN A 94 -1.11 -8.66 -2.51
CA ASN A 94 -1.43 -7.69 -3.56
C ASN A 94 -1.01 -8.16 -4.97
N LYS A 95 0.14 -8.83 -5.11
CA LYS A 95 0.55 -9.43 -6.39
C LYS A 95 -0.45 -10.49 -6.87
N VAL A 96 -0.94 -11.36 -5.97
CA VAL A 96 -1.93 -12.40 -6.30
C VAL A 96 -3.28 -11.77 -6.64
N THR A 97 -3.78 -10.87 -5.79
CA THR A 97 -5.06 -10.17 -6.01
C THR A 97 -5.07 -9.42 -7.34
N ARG A 98 -3.99 -8.70 -7.68
CA ARG A 98 -3.86 -8.02 -8.98
C ARG A 98 -3.94 -8.99 -10.16
N ARG A 99 -3.29 -10.15 -10.07
CA ARG A 99 -3.29 -11.16 -11.13
C ARG A 99 -4.71 -11.69 -11.37
N VAL A 100 -5.48 -11.91 -10.30
CA VAL A 100 -6.86 -12.39 -10.38
C VAL A 100 -7.79 -11.32 -10.97
N THR A 101 -7.65 -10.06 -10.57
CA THR A 101 -8.55 -8.97 -11.00
C THR A 101 -8.16 -8.31 -12.33
N ARG A 102 -6.97 -8.59 -12.85
CA ARG A 102 -6.43 -8.07 -14.13
C ARG A 102 -6.43 -6.53 -14.21
N LEU A 103 -6.35 -5.84 -13.07
CA LEU A 103 -6.36 -4.39 -12.99
C LEU A 103 -5.06 -3.74 -13.49
N PRO A 104 -5.09 -2.46 -13.92
CA PRO A 104 -3.90 -1.73 -14.36
C PRO A 104 -2.83 -1.67 -13.26
N ASN A 105 -1.59 -2.00 -13.62
CA ASN A 105 -0.49 -2.12 -12.65
C ASN A 105 -0.30 -0.85 -11.80
N ARG A 106 -0.12 0.31 -12.43
CA ARG A 106 0.22 1.56 -11.72
C ARG A 106 -0.91 2.00 -10.79
N SER A 107 -2.14 2.06 -11.29
CA SER A 107 -3.29 2.48 -10.49
C SER A 107 -3.57 1.52 -9.34
N TYR A 108 -3.42 0.20 -9.57
CA TYR A 108 -3.63 -0.82 -8.55
C TYR A 108 -2.72 -0.59 -7.34
N TRP A 109 -1.40 -0.44 -7.55
CA TRP A 109 -0.48 -0.25 -6.43
C TRP A 109 -0.71 1.04 -5.66
N TRP A 110 -1.01 2.15 -6.34
CA TRP A 110 -1.35 3.40 -5.66
C TRP A 110 -2.60 3.27 -4.79
N VAL A 111 -3.66 2.66 -5.33
CA VAL A 111 -4.88 2.41 -4.56
C VAL A 111 -4.60 1.49 -3.38
N SER A 112 -3.87 0.38 -3.58
CA SER A 112 -3.51 -0.53 -2.50
C SER A 112 -2.77 0.17 -1.36
N VAL A 113 -1.76 0.99 -1.70
CA VAL A 113 -0.99 1.76 -0.71
C VAL A 113 -1.88 2.76 0.03
N ILE A 114 -2.66 3.57 -0.70
CA ILE A 114 -3.52 4.59 -0.09
C ILE A 114 -4.54 3.94 0.85
N ILE A 115 -5.20 2.88 0.40
CA ILE A 115 -6.21 2.17 1.19
C ILE A 115 -5.57 1.50 2.41
N SER A 116 -4.41 0.85 2.26
CA SER A 116 -3.72 0.23 3.40
C SER A 116 -3.17 1.24 4.41
N LEU A 117 -2.83 2.46 4.00
CA LEU A 117 -2.40 3.52 4.92
C LEU A 117 -3.58 4.20 5.63
N THR A 118 -4.80 4.09 5.10
CA THR A 118 -5.96 4.82 5.62
C THR A 118 -6.24 4.53 7.11
N PRO A 119 -6.25 3.26 7.59
CA PRO A 119 -6.46 2.97 9.01
C PRO A 119 -5.36 3.58 9.90
N PHE A 120 -4.10 3.50 9.47
CA PHE A 120 -2.98 4.07 10.22
C PHE A 120 -3.11 5.60 10.36
N VAL A 121 -3.39 6.29 9.26
CA VAL A 121 -3.60 7.74 9.27
C VAL A 121 -4.82 8.12 10.12
N PHE A 122 -5.90 7.34 10.05
CA PHE A 122 -7.09 7.56 10.87
C PHE A 122 -6.75 7.53 12.37
N PHE A 123 -6.06 6.50 12.85
CA PHE A 123 -5.66 6.41 14.26
C PHE A 123 -4.62 7.45 14.67
N ALA A 124 -3.76 7.89 13.75
CA ALA A 124 -2.80 8.96 14.01
C ALA A 124 -3.48 10.34 14.16
N VAL A 125 -4.55 10.59 13.40
CA VAL A 125 -5.31 11.86 13.43
C VAL A 125 -6.37 11.88 14.52
N PHE A 126 -6.94 10.72 14.86
CA PHE A 126 -7.95 10.57 15.91
C PHE A 126 -7.46 9.62 17.02
N PRO A 127 -6.55 10.07 17.90
CA PRO A 127 -6.00 9.23 18.96
C PRO A 127 -7.08 8.68 19.91
N ASP A 128 -8.15 9.44 20.13
CA ASP A 128 -9.28 9.02 20.97
C ASP A 128 -9.97 7.76 20.41
N ALA A 129 -9.82 7.47 19.12
CA ALA A 129 -10.37 6.24 18.53
C ALA A 129 -9.76 4.97 19.13
N TRP A 130 -8.56 5.05 19.72
CA TRP A 130 -7.97 3.93 20.48
C TRP A 130 -8.79 3.61 21.74
N THR A 131 -9.30 4.63 22.43
CA THR A 131 -10.12 4.50 23.65
C THR A 131 -11.54 3.99 23.37
N ALA A 132 -12.01 4.12 22.13
CA ALA A 132 -13.27 3.51 21.72
C ALA A 132 -13.17 1.99 21.56
N LEU A 133 -11.95 1.44 21.49
CA LEU A 133 -11.68 0.02 21.29
C LEU A 133 -11.30 -0.72 22.59
N GLY A 134 -11.14 -0.02 23.72
CA GLY A 134 -10.83 -0.57 25.05
C GLY A 134 -10.75 0.51 26.12
#